data_AF-A0A951G380-F1
#
_entry.id   AF-A0A951G380-F1
#
_cell.length_a   1.000
_cell.length_b   1.000
_cell.length_c   1.000
_cell.angle_alpha   90.00
_cell.angle_beta   90.00
_cell.angle_gamma   90.00
#
_symmetry.space_group_name_H-M   'P 1'
#
loop_
_entity.id
_entity.type
_entity.pdbx_description
1 polymer ?
#
loop_
_entity_poly.entity_id
_entity_poly.type
_entity_poly.pdbx_seq_one_letter_code
_entity_poly.pdbx_strand_id
1 'polypeptide(L)'
;MSRSATAKQRAAARENVKKAQAGAKSKQTLKHLNKQTRTALGKEAAAVRRGDEPTRKELEAEARRLNISGRSKMGKAELKRAVARAR
;
A
#
# COMPACT_ATOMS: atom_id res chain seq x y z
N MET A 1 -9.89 -1.61 -25.26
CA MET A 1 -9.69 -2.96 -24.67
C MET A 1 -8.69 -2.87 -23.51
N SER A 2 -9.10 -3.11 -22.27
CA SER A 2 -8.16 -3.16 -21.13
C SER A 2 -7.35 -4.45 -21.18
N ARG A 3 -6.03 -4.34 -21.39
CA ARG A 3 -5.12 -5.49 -21.41
C ARG A 3 -4.90 -5.99 -19.98
N SER A 4 -5.56 -7.08 -19.61
CA SER A 4 -5.32 -7.76 -18.33
C SER A 4 -3.96 -8.47 -18.34
N ALA A 5 -3.18 -8.32 -17.27
CA ALA A 5 -1.90 -9.02 -17.14
C ALA A 5 -2.09 -10.54 -17.24
N THR A 6 -1.15 -11.26 -17.85
CA THR A 6 -1.21 -12.73 -17.94
C THR A 6 -0.88 -13.37 -16.59
N ALA A 7 -1.24 -14.65 -16.42
CA ALA A 7 -0.88 -15.40 -15.21
C ALA A 7 0.63 -15.40 -14.95
N LYS A 8 1.43 -15.58 -16.01
CA LYS A 8 2.91 -15.52 -15.97
C LYS A 8 3.41 -14.15 -15.49
N GLN A 9 2.85 -13.06 -16.01
CA GLN A 9 3.21 -11.71 -15.58
C GLN A 9 2.87 -11.45 -14.10
N ARG A 10 1.71 -11.93 -13.63
CA ARG A 10 1.33 -11.81 -12.21
C ARG A 10 2.25 -12.61 -11.30
N ALA A 11 2.64 -13.82 -11.71
CA ALA A 11 3.59 -14.65 -10.96
C ALA A 11 4.95 -13.95 -10.85
N ALA A 12 5.50 -13.46 -11.96
CA ALA A 12 6.76 -12.72 -11.97
C ALA A 12 6.70 -11.46 -11.09
N ALA A 13 5.59 -10.71 -11.13
CA ALA A 13 5.42 -9.54 -10.26
C ALA A 13 5.44 -9.89 -8.77
N ARG A 14 4.79 -11.00 -8.37
CA ARG A 14 4.82 -11.48 -6.98
C ARG A 14 6.24 -11.84 -6.54
N GLU A 15 6.99 -12.52 -7.39
CA GLU A 15 8.38 -12.88 -7.09
C GLU A 15 9.30 -11.64 -7.00
N ASN A 16 9.11 -10.65 -7.87
CA ASN A 16 9.86 -9.40 -7.80
C ASN A 16 9.60 -8.64 -6.49
N VAL A 17 8.34 -8.59 -6.03
CA VAL A 17 8.00 -7.98 -4.74
C VAL A 17 8.67 -8.72 -3.58
N LYS A 18 8.65 -10.07 -3.58
CA LYS A 18 9.31 -10.87 -2.54
C LYS A 18 10.82 -10.61 -2.51
N LYS A 19 11.48 -10.57 -3.67
CA LYS A 19 12.92 -10.26 -3.77
C LYS A 19 13.24 -8.87 -3.23
N ALA A 20 12.43 -7.86 -3.57
CA ALA A 20 12.59 -6.51 -3.06
C ALA A 20 12.42 -6.45 -1.52
N GLN A 21 11.42 -7.15 -0.98
CA GLN A 21 11.21 -7.26 0.47
C GLN A 21 12.39 -7.94 1.17
N ALA A 22 12.90 -9.04 0.60
CA ALA A 22 14.07 -9.75 1.13
C ALA A 22 15.32 -8.85 1.15
N GLY A 23 15.57 -8.13 0.06
CA GLY A 23 16.66 -7.15 -0.02
C GLY A 23 16.52 -6.04 1.01
N ALA A 24 15.33 -5.44 1.14
CA ALA A 24 15.05 -4.39 2.13
C ALA A 24 15.24 -4.87 3.58
N LYS A 25 14.88 -6.13 3.88
CA LYS A 25 15.09 -6.78 5.18
C LYS A 25 16.58 -7.02 5.45
N SER A 26 17.29 -7.61 4.49
CA SER A 26 18.74 -7.87 4.58
C SER A 26 19.53 -6.59 4.82
N LYS A 27 19.19 -5.51 4.11
CA LYS A 27 19.83 -4.19 4.24
C LYS A 27 19.33 -3.37 5.42
N GLN A 28 18.41 -3.89 6.24
CA GLN A 28 17.81 -3.19 7.39
C GLN A 28 17.39 -1.75 7.04
N THR A 29 16.78 -1.55 5.87
CA THR A 29 16.53 -0.22 5.28
C THR A 29 15.88 0.77 6.26
N LEU A 30 14.93 0.32 7.09
CA LEU A 30 14.28 1.14 8.13
C LEU A 30 15.25 1.72 9.17
N LYS A 31 16.32 0.99 9.50
CA LYS A 31 17.36 1.41 10.47
C LYS A 31 18.19 2.57 9.93
N HIS A 32 18.38 2.64 8.62
CA HIS A 32 19.21 3.64 7.95
C HIS A 32 18.43 4.90 7.50
N LEU A 33 17.10 4.91 7.66
CA LEU A 33 16.31 6.13 7.46
C LEU A 33 16.63 7.17 8.53
N ASN A 34 16.49 8.46 8.19
CA ASN A 34 16.59 9.55 9.16
C ASN A 34 15.55 9.40 10.30
N LYS A 35 15.81 10.03 11.45
CA LYS A 35 14.99 9.89 12.67
C LYS A 35 13.53 10.30 12.41
N GLN A 36 13.34 11.41 11.69
CA GLN A 36 12.05 12.00 11.39
C GLN A 36 11.15 11.03 10.61
N THR A 37 11.66 10.45 9.52
CA THR A 37 10.94 9.48 8.69
C THR A 37 10.64 8.20 9.47
N ARG A 38 11.61 7.69 10.24
CA ARG A 38 11.40 6.48 11.05
C ARG A 38 10.30 6.67 12.10
N THR A 39 10.30 7.82 12.78
CA THR A 39 9.26 8.18 13.75
C THR A 39 7.89 8.33 13.09
N ALA A 40 7.81 8.99 11.93
CA ALA A 40 6.56 9.14 11.20
C ALA A 40 5.95 7.79 10.80
N LEU A 41 6.76 6.90 10.20
CA LEU A 41 6.34 5.54 9.85
C LEU A 41 5.90 4.73 11.08
N GLY A 42 6.59 4.87 12.20
CA GLY A 42 6.23 4.20 13.46
C GLY A 42 4.89 4.67 14.03
N LYS A 43 4.62 5.98 13.99
CA LYS A 43 3.33 6.56 14.42
C LYS A 43 2.19 6.06 13.55
N GLU A 44 2.37 6.04 12.23
CA GLU A 44 1.38 5.53 11.29
C GLU A 44 1.10 4.04 11.52
N ALA A 45 2.14 3.22 11.66
CA ALA A 45 1.99 1.79 11.93
C ALA A 45 1.26 1.54 13.26
N ALA A 46 1.54 2.34 14.29
CA ALA A 46 0.86 2.24 15.57
C ALA A 46 -0.62 2.64 15.49
N ALA A 47 -0.95 3.71 14.77
CA ALA A 47 -2.34 4.14 14.56
C ALA A 47 -3.17 3.07 13.82
N VAL A 48 -2.60 2.48 12.77
CA VAL A 48 -3.23 1.38 12.04
C VAL A 48 -3.42 0.15 12.95
N ARG A 49 -2.41 -0.20 13.76
CA ARG A 49 -2.51 -1.35 14.68
C ARG A 49 -3.57 -1.16 15.77
N ARG A 50 -3.78 0.07 16.24
CA ARG A 50 -4.86 0.39 17.21
C ARG A 50 -6.24 0.44 16.58
N GLY A 51 -6.34 0.52 15.25
CA GLY A 51 -7.59 0.70 14.52
C GLY A 51 -8.01 2.16 14.34
N ASP A 52 -7.18 3.12 14.76
CA ASP A 52 -7.46 4.56 14.61
C ASP A 52 -7.43 5.01 13.14
N GLU A 53 -6.63 4.31 12.32
CA GLU A 53 -6.57 4.56 10.88
C GLU A 53 -6.78 3.28 10.08
N PRO A 54 -7.51 3.35 8.94
CA PRO A 54 -7.68 2.21 8.07
C PRO A 54 -6.37 1.87 7.35
N THR A 55 -6.15 0.58 7.11
CA THR A 55 -5.10 0.08 6.23
C THR A 55 -5.37 0.51 4.77
N ARG A 56 -4.31 0.53 3.94
CA ARG A 56 -4.47 0.70 2.49
C ARG A 56 -5.46 -0.31 1.90
N LYS A 57 -5.43 -1.56 2.38
CA LYS A 57 -6.26 -2.66 1.86
C LYS A 57 -7.75 -2.43 2.18
N GLU A 58 -8.06 -1.95 3.37
CA GLU A 58 -9.44 -1.59 3.75
C GLU A 58 -9.94 -0.40 2.91
N LEU A 59 -9.11 0.62 2.73
CA LEU A 59 -9.44 1.76 1.86
C LEU A 59 -9.64 1.32 0.40
N GLU A 60 -8.84 0.37 -0.11
CA GLU A 60 -9.00 -0.17 -1.46
C GLU A 60 -10.29 -1.00 -1.58
N ALA A 61 -10.64 -1.77 -0.55
CA ALA A 61 -11.89 -2.53 -0.51
C ALA A 61 -13.10 -1.60 -0.50
N GLU A 62 -13.04 -0.51 0.25
CA GLU A 62 -14.08 0.51 0.29
C GLU A 62 -14.18 1.25 -1.05
N ALA A 63 -13.06 1.68 -1.62
CA ALA A 63 -13.00 2.27 -2.95
C ALA A 63 -13.58 1.35 -4.02
N ARG A 64 -13.42 0.02 -3.87
CA ARG A 64 -14.06 -0.97 -4.75
C ARG A 64 -15.58 -0.98 -4.59
N ARG A 65 -16.12 -0.90 -3.36
CA ARG A 65 -17.57 -0.81 -3.12
C ARG A 65 -18.17 0.45 -3.74
N LEU A 66 -17.44 1.56 -3.67
CA LEU A 66 -17.82 2.85 -4.24
C LEU A 66 -17.53 2.96 -5.76
N ASN A 67 -17.12 1.87 -6.42
CA ASN A 67 -16.81 1.83 -7.86
C ASN A 67 -15.75 2.87 -8.32
N ILE A 68 -14.83 3.26 -7.43
CA ILE A 68 -13.77 4.22 -7.75
C ILE A 68 -12.78 3.58 -8.75
N SER A 69 -12.65 4.20 -9.92
CA SER A 69 -11.72 3.78 -10.96
C SER A 69 -10.27 4.10 -10.55
N GLY A 70 -9.31 3.32 -11.06
CA GLY A 70 -7.88 3.53 -10.74
C GLY A 70 -7.45 3.18 -9.31
N ARG A 71 -8.37 2.77 -8.42
CA ARG A 71 -8.09 2.41 -7.00
C ARG A 71 -6.87 1.51 -6.78
N SER A 72 -6.62 0.55 -7.65
CA SER A 72 -5.51 -0.41 -7.52
C SER A 72 -4.12 0.22 -7.74
N LYS A 73 -4.08 1.38 -8.41
CA LYS A 73 -2.87 2.18 -8.61
C LYS A 73 -2.65 3.21 -7.50
N MET A 74 -3.66 3.47 -6.68
CA MET A 74 -3.61 4.50 -5.64
C MET A 74 -2.86 4.02 -4.39
N GLY A 75 -2.08 4.94 -3.82
CA GLY A 75 -1.50 4.81 -2.48
C GLY A 75 -2.53 5.02 -1.37
N LYS A 76 -2.14 4.78 -0.11
CA LYS A 76 -3.04 4.91 1.06
C LYS A 76 -3.67 6.30 1.15
N ALA A 77 -2.88 7.37 1.03
CA ALA A 77 -3.38 8.74 1.13
C ALA A 77 -4.31 9.12 -0.03
N GLU A 78 -4.02 8.65 -1.24
CA GLU A 78 -4.89 8.86 -2.41
C GLU A 78 -6.21 8.13 -2.24
N LEU A 79 -6.18 6.88 -1.79
CA LEU A 79 -7.40 6.12 -1.48
C LEU A 79 -8.22 6.80 -0.39
N LYS A 80 -7.59 7.31 0.68
CA LYS A 80 -8.27 8.04 1.76
C LYS A 80 -9.01 9.26 1.21
N ARG A 81 -8.37 10.05 0.33
CA ARG A 81 -8.99 11.21 -0.34
C ARG A 81 -10.11 10.80 -1.30
N ALA A 82 -9.88 9.76 -2.11
CA ALA A 82 -10.85 9.31 -3.09
C ALA A 82 -12.12 8.76 -2.43
N VAL A 83 -11.97 7.93 -1.40
CA VAL A 83 -13.10 7.40 -0.60
C VAL A 83 -13.84 8.53 0.10
N ALA A 84 -13.13 9.51 0.66
CA ALA A 84 -13.77 10.67 1.31
C ALA A 84 -14.57 11.56 0.34
N ARG A 85 -14.15 11.66 -0.94
CA ARG A 85 -14.87 12.44 -1.96
C ARG A 85 -16.06 11.72 -2.56
N ALA A 86 -16.08 10.39 -2.51
CA ALA A 86 -17.13 9.56 -3.08
C ALA A 86 -18.24 9.20 -2.07
N ARG A 87 -18.07 9.63 -0.82
CA ARG A 87 -19.10 9.62 0.23
C ARG A 87 -19.79 10.97 0.24
#